data_AF-A0A550H1P0-F1
#
_entry.id   AF-A0A550H1P0-F1
#
_cell.length_a   1.000
_cell.length_b   1.000
_cell.length_c   1.000
_cell.angle_alpha   90.00
_cell.angle_beta   90.00
_cell.angle_gamma   90.00
#
_symmetry.space_group_name_H-M   'P 1'
#
loop_
_entity.id
_entity.type
_entity.pdbx_description
1 polymer ?
#
loop_
_entity_poly.entity_id
_entity_poly.type
_entity_poly.pdbx_seq_one_letter_code
_entity_poly.pdbx_strand_id
1 'polypeptide(L)'
;MPRIHYHPCPQALGEYNYLKDTIILHEGLKKYREIHDAILRHEREHARIFKEHRGWLKRLILNVRLDYHDRITGATKVPIELLNELSPMNFTESVYQALYILAYLPIYIAEGFVYTIKIHLGYNQEK
;
A
#
# COMPACT_ATOMS: atom_id res chain seq x y z
N MET A 1 1.22 -14.35 -15.38
CA MET A 1 0.79 -13.11 -14.68
C MET A 1 -0.42 -13.45 -13.79
N PRO A 2 -0.62 -12.78 -12.64
CA PRO A 2 -1.81 -12.99 -11.82
C PRO A 2 -3.08 -12.66 -12.59
N ARG A 3 -4.19 -13.33 -12.28
CA ARG A 3 -5.51 -13.06 -12.88
C ARG A 3 -6.03 -11.72 -12.35
N ILE A 4 -6.77 -10.97 -13.17
CA ILE A 4 -7.40 -9.71 -12.72
C ILE A 4 -8.89 -9.98 -12.58
N HIS A 5 -9.44 -9.66 -11.40
CA HIS A 5 -10.86 -9.75 -11.10
C HIS A 5 -11.37 -8.37 -10.69
N TYR A 6 -12.46 -7.91 -11.33
CA TYR A 6 -13.13 -6.68 -10.93
C TYR A 6 -14.31 -7.01 -10.04
N HIS A 7 -14.34 -6.40 -8.86
CA HIS A 7 -15.38 -6.59 -7.87
C HIS A 7 -16.10 -5.24 -7.62
N PRO A 8 -17.43 -5.22 -7.47
CA PRO A 8 -18.18 -3.97 -7.31
C PRO A 8 -18.06 -3.35 -5.91
N CYS A 9 -17.67 -4.12 -4.90
CA CYS A 9 -17.48 -3.66 -3.52
C CYS A 9 -16.41 -4.50 -2.79
N PRO A 10 -15.13 -4.47 -3.21
CA PRO A 10 -14.02 -5.08 -2.48
C PRO A 10 -13.68 -4.30 -1.20
N GLN A 11 -13.02 -4.96 -0.24
CA GLN A 11 -12.57 -4.34 1.02
C GLN A 11 -11.50 -3.25 0.82
N ALA A 12 -10.77 -3.32 -0.30
CA ALA A 12 -9.79 -2.34 -0.72
C ALA A 12 -9.94 -2.06 -2.21
N LEU A 13 -9.51 -0.88 -2.65
CA LEU A 13 -9.58 -0.51 -4.08
C LEU A 13 -8.74 -1.43 -4.97
N GLY A 14 -7.67 -2.00 -4.43
CA GLY A 14 -6.89 -3.07 -5.01
C GLY A 14 -6.41 -4.03 -3.92
N GLU A 15 -6.34 -5.32 -4.23
CA GLU A 15 -5.79 -6.34 -3.35
C GLU A 15 -5.23 -7.52 -4.15
N TYR A 16 -3.98 -7.90 -3.89
CA TYR A 16 -3.42 -9.15 -4.37
C TYR A 16 -3.71 -10.34 -3.43
N ASN A 17 -4.57 -11.25 -3.88
CA ASN A 17 -4.85 -12.52 -3.22
C ASN A 17 -3.82 -13.60 -3.63
N TYR A 18 -2.85 -13.84 -2.75
CA TYR A 18 -1.75 -14.78 -2.99
C TYR A 18 -2.19 -16.26 -3.05
N LEU A 19 -3.29 -16.64 -2.39
CA LEU A 19 -3.79 -18.02 -2.42
C LEU A 19 -4.33 -18.41 -3.80
N LYS A 20 -4.98 -17.45 -4.47
CA LYS A 20 -5.62 -17.64 -5.78
C LYS A 20 -4.83 -17.04 -6.94
N ASP A 21 -3.65 -16.46 -6.67
CA ASP A 21 -2.85 -15.66 -7.62
C ASP A 21 -3.72 -14.68 -8.42
N THR A 22 -4.59 -13.95 -7.72
CA THR A 22 -5.59 -13.04 -8.30
C THR A 22 -5.42 -11.63 -7.73
N ILE A 23 -5.38 -10.62 -8.59
CA ILE A 23 -5.52 -9.22 -8.22
C ILE A 23 -7.01 -8.88 -8.30
N ILE A 24 -7.58 -8.45 -7.18
CA ILE A 24 -8.94 -7.95 -7.07
C ILE A 24 -8.87 -6.42 -7.17
N LEU A 25 -9.64 -5.82 -8.08
CA LEU A 25 -9.74 -4.38 -8.24
C LEU A 25 -11.19 -3.93 -8.10
N HIS A 26 -11.40 -2.74 -7.56
CA HIS A 26 -12.72 -2.12 -7.54
C HIS A 26 -13.19 -1.81 -8.96
N GLU A 27 -14.40 -2.23 -9.33
CA GLU A 27 -14.92 -2.07 -10.70
C GLU A 27 -15.00 -0.61 -11.14
N GLY A 28 -15.38 0.29 -10.23
CA GLY A 28 -15.43 1.73 -10.48
C GLY A 28 -14.09 2.36 -10.90
N LEU A 29 -12.94 1.72 -10.62
CA LEU A 29 -11.64 2.20 -11.10
C LEU A 29 -11.54 2.21 -12.63
N LYS A 30 -12.35 1.43 -13.36
CA LYS A 30 -12.37 1.43 -14.83
C LYS A 30 -12.61 2.84 -15.42
N LYS A 31 -13.29 3.72 -14.69
CA LYS A 31 -13.54 5.12 -15.09
C LYS A 31 -12.32 6.03 -14.89
N TYR A 32 -11.37 5.65 -14.05
CA TYR A 32 -10.22 6.46 -13.63
C TYR A 32 -8.92 5.77 -14.04
N ARG A 33 -8.62 5.82 -15.34
CA ARG A 33 -7.53 5.03 -15.94
C ARG A 33 -6.18 5.20 -15.26
N GLU A 34 -5.78 6.42 -14.91
CA GLU A 34 -4.48 6.67 -14.28
C GLU A 34 -4.37 6.05 -12.88
N ILE A 35 -5.41 6.21 -12.07
CA ILE A 35 -5.51 5.65 -10.72
C ILE A 35 -5.58 4.13 -10.80
N HIS A 36 -6.40 3.60 -11.72
CA HIS A 36 -6.47 2.18 -12.01
C HIS A 36 -5.09 1.59 -12.34
N ASP A 37 -4.38 2.20 -13.29
CA ASP A 37 -3.10 1.69 -13.75
C ASP A 37 -2.03 1.78 -12.65
N ALA A 38 -2.10 2.79 -11.79
CA ALA A 38 -1.23 2.91 -10.64
C ALA A 38 -1.48 1.80 -9.59
N ILE A 39 -2.74 1.60 -9.19
CA ILE A 39 -3.13 0.52 -8.27
C ILE A 39 -2.76 -0.84 -8.86
N LEU A 40 -3.06 -1.08 -10.14
CA LEU A 40 -2.72 -2.34 -10.80
C LEU A 40 -1.20 -2.58 -10.85
N ARG A 41 -0.38 -1.54 -11.04
CA ARG A 41 1.09 -1.69 -10.96
C ARG A 41 1.54 -2.07 -9.56
N HIS A 42 0.99 -1.43 -8.53
CA HIS A 42 1.26 -1.74 -7.13
C HIS A 42 0.93 -3.20 -6.79
N GLU A 43 -0.28 -3.67 -7.14
CA GLU A 43 -0.69 -5.06 -6.87
C GLU A 43 0.14 -6.11 -7.63
N ARG A 44 0.61 -5.75 -8.84
CA ARG A 44 1.53 -6.61 -9.60
C ARG A 44 2.88 -6.75 -8.91
N GLU A 45 3.33 -5.72 -8.21
CA GLU A 45 4.59 -5.74 -7.49
C GLU A 45 4.49 -6.61 -6.22
N HIS A 46 3.36 -6.59 -5.51
CA HIS A 46 3.06 -7.58 -4.48
C HIS A 46 3.09 -9.02 -5.01
N ALA A 47 2.48 -9.25 -6.18
CA ALA A 47 2.51 -10.56 -6.83
C ALA A 47 3.94 -10.99 -7.20
N ARG A 48 4.78 -10.05 -7.64
CA ARG A 48 6.20 -10.28 -7.96
C ARG A 48 7.00 -10.67 -6.72
N ILE A 49 6.90 -9.89 -5.64
CA ILE A 49 7.55 -10.15 -4.35
C ILE A 49 7.17 -11.53 -3.82
N PHE A 50 5.89 -11.91 -3.92
CA PHE A 50 5.42 -13.20 -3.46
C PHE A 50 6.00 -14.37 -4.27
N LYS A 51 6.12 -14.22 -5.59
CA LYS A 51 6.66 -15.26 -6.49
C LYS A 51 8.17 -15.44 -6.38
N GLU A 52 8.90 -14.33 -6.26
CA GLU A 52 10.37 -14.34 -6.28
C GLU A 52 11.00 -14.72 -4.93
N HIS A 53 10.29 -14.53 -3.83
CA HIS A 53 10.81 -14.80 -2.50
C HIS A 53 9.99 -15.88 -1.80
N ARG A 54 10.64 -16.88 -1.20
CA ARG A 54 9.93 -17.96 -0.45
C ARG A 54 9.82 -17.69 1.05
N GLY A 55 10.67 -16.82 1.60
CA GLY A 55 10.72 -16.53 3.03
C GLY A 55 9.67 -15.52 3.48
N TRP A 56 8.87 -15.89 4.49
CA TRP A 56 7.79 -15.06 5.04
C TRP A 56 8.30 -13.67 5.49
N LEU A 57 9.38 -13.63 6.26
CA LEU A 57 9.93 -12.39 6.81
C LEU A 57 10.45 -11.47 5.72
N LYS A 58 11.10 -12.04 4.70
CA LYS A 58 11.62 -11.28 3.56
C LYS A 58 10.48 -10.68 2.73
N ARG A 59 9.39 -11.43 2.52
CA ARG A 59 8.18 -10.91 1.85
C ARG A 59 7.54 -9.77 2.64
N LEU A 60 7.42 -9.93 3.96
CA LEU A 60 6.86 -8.90 4.83
C LEU A 60 7.64 -7.58 4.70
N ILE A 61 8.97 -7.63 4.83
CA ILE A 61 9.82 -6.44 4.72
C ILE A 61 9.66 -5.76 3.35
N LEU A 62 9.65 -6.54 2.27
CA LEU A 62 9.54 -6.01 0.92
C LEU A 62 8.16 -5.40 0.64
N ASN A 63 7.08 -6.02 1.11
CA ASN A 63 5.74 -5.47 1.00
C ASN A 63 5.62 -4.17 1.80
N VAL A 64 6.07 -4.15 3.06
CA VAL A 64 6.06 -2.92 3.88
C VAL A 64 6.85 -1.79 3.19
N ARG A 65 8.00 -2.10 2.59
CA ARG A 65 8.80 -1.12 1.87
C ARG A 65 8.09 -0.59 0.61
N LEU A 66 7.40 -1.46 -0.13
CA LEU A 66 6.60 -1.08 -1.29
C LEU A 66 5.48 -0.11 -0.89
N ASP A 67 4.68 -0.50 0.11
CA ASP A 67 3.55 0.31 0.60
C ASP A 67 4.03 1.68 1.10
N TYR A 68 5.14 1.69 1.82
CA TYR A 68 5.74 2.90 2.34
C TYR A 68 6.23 3.83 1.22
N HIS A 69 6.87 3.27 0.19
CA HIS A 69 7.34 4.03 -0.97
C HIS A 69 6.18 4.67 -1.74
N ASP A 70 5.11 3.92 -2.00
CA ASP A 70 3.95 4.40 -2.74
C ASP A 70 3.15 5.44 -1.94
N ARG A 71 3.18 5.34 -0.60
CA ARG A 71 2.62 6.36 0.29
C ARG A 71 3.39 7.68 0.26
N ILE A 72 4.73 7.66 0.26
CA ILE A 72 5.56 8.88 0.17
C ILE A 72 5.41 9.54 -1.19
N THR A 73 5.52 8.75 -2.26
CA THR A 73 5.48 9.26 -3.64
C THR A 73 4.07 9.64 -4.07
N GLY A 74 3.05 9.17 -3.34
CA GLY A 74 1.65 9.34 -3.70
C GLY A 74 1.26 8.52 -4.92
N ALA A 75 2.05 7.51 -5.30
CA ALA A 75 1.83 6.71 -6.50
C ALA A 75 0.45 6.04 -6.51
N THR A 76 -0.08 5.67 -5.34
CA THR A 76 -1.42 5.08 -5.16
C THR A 76 -2.40 6.01 -4.45
N LYS A 77 -2.11 7.32 -4.39
CA LYS A 77 -2.97 8.29 -3.70
C LYS A 77 -4.29 8.45 -4.44
N VAL A 78 -5.38 8.07 -3.79
CA VAL A 78 -6.74 8.24 -4.30
C VAL A 78 -7.38 9.48 -3.68
N PRO A 79 -8.01 10.37 -4.47
CA PRO A 79 -8.78 11.50 -3.93
C PRO A 79 -9.85 11.02 -2.93
N ILE A 80 -10.07 11.78 -1.85
CA ILE A 80 -10.97 11.36 -0.78
C ILE A 80 -12.43 11.30 -1.25
N GLU A 81 -12.79 12.16 -2.21
CA GLU A 81 -14.09 12.18 -2.88
C GLU A 81 -14.32 10.87 -3.63
N LEU A 82 -13.28 10.36 -4.30
CA LEU A 82 -13.33 9.09 -5.03
C LEU A 82 -13.34 7.89 -4.08
N LEU A 83 -12.62 7.95 -2.96
CA LEU A 83 -12.71 6.94 -1.91
C LEU A 83 -14.13 6.84 -1.35
N ASN A 84 -14.78 7.98 -1.08
CA ASN A 84 -16.16 8.01 -0.61
C ASN A 84 -17.18 7.52 -1.66
N GLU A 85 -16.91 7.77 -2.95
CA GLU A 85 -17.75 7.28 -4.06
C GLU A 85 -17.64 5.75 -4.23
N LEU A 86 -16.42 5.22 -4.18
CA LEU A 86 -16.15 3.81 -4.48
C LEU A 86 -16.27 2.90 -3.25
N SER A 87 -15.94 3.40 -2.07
CA SER A 87 -15.93 2.62 -0.84
C SER A 87 -16.47 3.48 0.30
N PRO A 88 -17.79 3.72 0.37
CA PRO A 88 -18.39 4.49 1.46
C PRO A 88 -18.04 3.82 2.79
N MET A 89 -17.21 4.49 3.59
CA MET A 89 -16.67 3.91 4.82
C MET A 89 -17.79 3.59 5.81
N ASN A 90 -17.80 2.35 6.30
CA ASN A 90 -18.57 1.98 7.49
C ASN A 90 -17.72 2.18 8.76
N PHE A 91 -18.36 2.49 9.89
CA PHE A 91 -17.70 2.81 11.18
C PHE A 91 -16.64 1.77 11.62
N THR A 92 -16.85 0.51 11.28
CA THR A 92 -15.93 -0.61 11.53
C THR A 92 -14.64 -0.54 10.72
N GLU A 93 -14.66 -0.01 9.49
CA GLU A 93 -13.46 0.17 8.66
C GLU A 93 -12.57 1.27 9.21
N SER A 94 -13.15 2.33 9.79
CA SER A 94 -12.38 3.41 10.44
C SER A 94 -11.55 2.91 11.63
N VAL A 95 -12.08 1.96 12.41
CA VAL A 95 -11.35 1.32 13.53
C VAL A 95 -10.22 0.45 13.00
N TYR A 96 -10.46 -0.34 11.95
CA TYR A 96 -9.44 -1.20 11.35
C TYR A 96 -8.32 -0.36 10.72
N GLN A 97 -8.67 0.73 10.05
CA GLN A 97 -7.72 1.67 9.47
C GLN A 97 -6.90 2.40 10.54
N ALA A 98 -7.52 2.75 11.68
CA ALA A 98 -6.80 3.30 12.83
C ALA A 98 -5.81 2.30 13.43
N LEU A 99 -6.21 1.04 13.60
CA LEU A 99 -5.32 -0.04 14.06
C LEU A 99 -4.19 -0.31 13.07
N TYR A 100 -4.48 -0.28 11.77
CA TYR A 100 -3.50 -0.39 10.70
C TYR A 100 -2.48 0.75 10.79
N ILE A 101 -2.92 2.01 10.90
CA ILE A 101 -2.04 3.17 11.09
C ILE A 101 -1.19 3.04 12.36
N LEU A 102 -1.77 2.56 13.47
CA LEU A 102 -1.04 2.29 14.71
C LEU A 102 0.04 1.20 14.54
N ALA A 103 -0.18 0.22 13.68
CA ALA A 103 0.85 -0.77 13.35
C ALA A 103 2.05 -0.17 12.57
N TYR A 104 1.88 0.98 11.92
CA TYR A 104 2.98 1.76 11.31
C TYR A 104 3.64 2.74 12.30
N LEU A 105 3.07 2.97 13.48
CA LEU A 105 3.65 3.86 14.49
C LEU A 105 5.09 3.48 14.89
N PRO A 106 5.44 2.19 15.05
CA PRO A 106 6.82 1.78 15.30
C PRO A 106 7.78 2.15 14.15
N ILE A 107 7.30 2.15 12.91
CA ILE A 107 8.10 2.58 11.74
C ILE A 107 8.34 4.09 11.81
N TYR A 108 7.32 4.89 12.10
CA TYR A 108 7.48 6.34 12.31
C TYR A 108 8.41 6.68 13.48
N ILE A 109 8.35 5.93 14.57
CA ILE A 109 9.25 6.11 15.73
C ILE A 109 10.70 5.74 15.35
N ALA A 110 10.90 4.63 14.62
CA ALA A 110 12.22 4.23 14.14
C ALA A 110 12.81 5.26 13.16
N GLU A 111 11.98 5.84 12.28
CA GLU A 111 12.39 6.91 11.36
C GLU A 111 12.75 8.20 12.09
N GLY A 112 11.92 8.60 13.06
CA GLY A 112 12.24 9.72 13.95
C GLY A 112 13.58 9.51 14.64
N PHE A 113 13.82 8.31 15.17
CA PHE A 113 15.07 7.98 15.85
C PHE A 113 16.29 7.98 14.92
N VAL A 114 16.19 7.38 13.73
CA VAL A 114 17.25 7.38 12.71
C VAL A 114 17.53 8.80 12.22
N TYR A 115 16.50 9.60 12.00
CA TYR A 115 16.63 11.01 11.60
C TYR A 115 17.33 11.84 12.68
N THR A 116 16.90 11.70 13.94
CA THR A 116 17.53 12.36 15.09
C THR A 116 19.00 11.96 15.24
N ILE A 117 19.32 10.66 15.09
CA ILE A 117 20.71 10.17 15.12
C ILE A 117 21.53 10.77 13.97
N LYS A 118 21.01 10.80 12.74
CA LYS A 118 21.73 11.37 11.58
C LYS A 118 22.04 12.86 11.75
N ILE A 119 21.12 13.62 12.32
CA ILE A 119 21.33 15.04 12.66
C ILE A 119 22.41 15.18 13.75
N HIS A 120 22.32 14.38 14.81
CA HIS A 120 23.28 14.46 15.93
C HIS A 120 24.69 13.99 15.55
N LEU A 121 24.80 13.05 14.61
CA LEU A 121 26.09 12.56 14.07
C LEU A 121 26.65 13.45 12.94
N GLY A 122 26.02 14.60 12.63
CA GLY A 122 26.57 15.59 11.71
C GLY A 122 26.51 15.23 10.22
N TYR A 123 25.67 14.27 9.81
CA TYR A 123 25.53 13.87 8.40
C TYR A 123 24.79 14.88 7.49
N ASN A 124 24.62 16.13 7.95
CA ASN A 124 24.13 17.25 7.14
C ASN A 124 25.28 18.21 6.77
N GLN A 125 26.40 17.67 6.33
CA GLN A 125 27.37 18.41 5.52
C GLN A 125 27.63 17.63 4.25
N GLU A 126 26.87 17.95 3.21
CA GLU A 126 27.35 18.08 1.84
C GLU A 126 26.21 18.64 0.98
N LYS A 127 26.23 19.97 0.84
CA LYS A 127 25.75 20.68 -0.33
C LYS A 127 26.88 21.59 -0.79
#